data_AF-A0A7W7SKW4-F1
#
_entry.id   AF-A0A7W7SKW4-F1
#
_cell.length_a   1.000
_cell.length_b   1.000
_cell.length_c   1.000
_cell.angle_alpha   90.00
_cell.angle_beta   90.00
_cell.angle_gamma   90.00
#
_symmetry.space_group_name_H-M   'P 1'
#
loop_
_entity.id
_entity.type
_entity.pdbx_description
1 polymer ?
#
loop_
_entity_poly.entity_id
_entity_poly.type
_entity_poly.pdbx_seq_one_letter_code
_entity_poly.pdbx_strand_id
1 'polypeptide(L)'
;MHRPALTRDPYLVLILLLAALFAAVPATRAAAEDSGNASAYIAGDWFGEEKPYYCGPAAVQTALQRRLKAVPPGQNQIAATLTTNTGGTDSVRQIMWGLNTYGNTDWYHAMTVNSPMTATQSQAWRNDVVYNIDHGYPVVVNLVGLPGSHPPNWPNREVYHYVTVVGYFDFGRRLRVVDSAAGAGGGLRDDWAQTEKEWTAATDDVGVWMRGKGYAAHPAPGSASGLGPETGPVVPSGGSFLMWGQSANVRSAPGTNGTVLNTLQHDAVVKVQCQRHAQLVSAEGTSNDVWSFLPEYRGWITNIYLYGPAVLPGIPLCPPGMGGTTGTLYRTWDTVNVRSLPGSSGAVLKSLPGGTTLNIQCQKHAQAVTAEGTTNDAWSYLPDLGGWITNIYVEGPAWIPGVPECAGGTGTGGGAVRTWGSGTNVRSQPSTASNVLSTLPGGSSVNVQCQKHGQSVSAEGTVNDAWSYLPDRGGWITNIYLEGPAWIPGVPECAGSLGGPSGGNQRTWGGGANVRSQPSTSSSVVGTVAGGSTVFVGCQSHAQTVSAEGTTNDAWSYLPALNGWITNIYVEGPAWLPNVPDCDTLTVNRLEPRP
;
A
#
# COMPACT_ATOMS: atom_id res chain seq x y z
N MET A 1 49.58 -62.50 -57.04
CA MET A 1 48.81 -63.75 -57.26
C MET A 1 47.48 -63.54 -56.55
N HIS A 2 46.40 -63.25 -57.27
CA HIS A 2 45.36 -64.18 -57.77
C HIS A 2 44.11 -64.24 -56.85
N ARG A 3 42.98 -63.84 -57.45
CA ARG A 3 41.55 -63.95 -57.07
C ARG A 3 41.07 -65.44 -57.03
N PRO A 4 39.80 -65.85 -56.73
CA PRO A 4 38.48 -65.18 -56.72
C PRO A 4 37.71 -65.35 -55.37
N ALA A 5 36.38 -65.28 -55.17
CA ALA A 5 35.16 -65.24 -56.03
C ALA A 5 33.99 -64.51 -55.30
N LEU A 6 33.16 -63.65 -55.93
CA LEU A 6 31.88 -63.88 -56.65
C LEU A 6 30.67 -64.36 -55.82
N THR A 7 29.61 -63.53 -55.74
CA THR A 7 28.30 -63.65 -56.47
C THR A 7 27.49 -62.37 -56.23
N ARG A 8 27.23 -61.52 -57.24
CA ARG A 8 26.11 -61.50 -58.24
C ARG A 8 24.94 -60.56 -57.85
N ASP A 9 24.84 -59.47 -58.61
CA ASP A 9 23.63 -58.71 -59.01
C ASP A 9 22.45 -59.62 -59.47
N PRO A 10 21.21 -59.12 -59.74
CA PRO A 10 20.84 -57.73 -60.14
C PRO A 10 19.51 -57.15 -59.57
N TYR A 11 19.22 -55.88 -59.87
CA TYR A 11 18.09 -55.41 -60.72
C TYR A 11 17.64 -53.96 -60.41
N LEU A 12 17.80 -53.07 -61.40
CA LEU A 12 17.01 -51.83 -61.53
C LEU A 12 15.55 -52.17 -61.88
N VAL A 13 14.57 -51.59 -61.17
CA VAL A 13 13.42 -50.91 -61.79
C VAL A 13 13.04 -49.70 -60.94
N LEU A 14 12.95 -48.53 -61.58
CA LEU A 14 12.43 -47.28 -61.03
C LEU A 14 10.92 -47.20 -61.30
N ILE A 15 10.10 -46.90 -60.28
CA ILE A 15 8.78 -46.25 -60.44
C ILE A 15 8.51 -45.41 -59.18
N LEU A 16 8.17 -44.13 -59.38
CA LEU A 16 7.64 -43.26 -58.32
C LEU A 16 6.15 -43.55 -58.10
N LEU A 17 5.63 -43.31 -56.89
CA LEU A 17 4.60 -42.27 -56.67
C LEU A 17 4.13 -42.17 -55.20
N LEU A 18 4.15 -40.93 -54.71
CA LEU A 18 3.28 -40.28 -53.70
C LEU A 18 3.01 -40.89 -52.29
N ALA A 19 3.51 -40.12 -51.31
CA ALA A 19 2.75 -39.44 -50.24
C ALA A 19 2.06 -40.23 -49.08
N ALA A 20 2.50 -39.88 -47.86
CA ALA A 20 1.73 -39.49 -46.65
C ALA A 20 2.46 -39.99 -45.39
N LEU A 21 3.25 -39.16 -44.67
CA LEU A 21 2.90 -38.09 -43.73
C LEU A 21 3.10 -38.54 -42.26
N PHE A 22 4.04 -37.85 -41.58
CA PHE A 22 4.24 -37.73 -40.13
C PHE A 22 4.39 -38.97 -39.22
N ALA A 23 5.61 -39.13 -38.72
CA ALA A 23 5.86 -38.82 -37.30
C ALA A 23 7.19 -38.05 -37.18
N ALA A 24 7.13 -36.79 -36.74
CA ALA A 24 8.33 -35.97 -36.55
C ALA A 24 8.81 -36.09 -35.09
N VAL A 25 10.05 -36.55 -34.91
CA VAL A 25 10.83 -36.28 -33.68
C VAL A 25 11.97 -35.36 -34.13
N PRO A 26 12.08 -34.13 -33.61
CA PRO A 26 13.08 -33.19 -34.08
C PRO A 26 14.48 -33.66 -33.70
N ALA A 27 15.39 -33.63 -34.67
CA ALA A 27 16.79 -33.89 -34.43
C ALA A 27 17.37 -32.85 -33.47
N THR A 28 18.17 -33.30 -32.49
CA THR A 28 19.03 -32.47 -31.66
C THR A 28 20.10 -31.82 -32.53
N ARG A 29 19.78 -30.66 -33.11
CA ARG A 29 20.75 -29.85 -33.83
C ARG A 29 21.27 -28.77 -32.88
N ALA A 30 22.45 -29.01 -32.33
CA ALA A 30 23.24 -27.92 -31.79
C ALA A 30 23.51 -26.91 -32.93
N ALA A 31 22.95 -25.72 -32.80
CA ALA A 31 23.49 -24.55 -33.47
C ALA A 31 24.60 -24.02 -32.57
N ALA A 32 25.85 -24.23 -32.98
CA ALA A 32 27.00 -23.64 -32.31
C ALA A 32 27.11 -22.15 -32.66
N GLU A 33 27.51 -21.37 -31.65
CA GLU A 33 28.28 -20.13 -31.78
C GLU A 33 27.77 -19.06 -32.77
N ASP A 34 27.01 -18.09 -32.23
CA ASP A 34 27.50 -16.71 -32.35
C ASP A 34 28.48 -16.48 -31.19
N SER A 35 29.77 -16.64 -31.46
CA SER A 35 30.85 -16.41 -30.49
C SER A 35 31.27 -14.93 -30.43
N GLY A 36 30.38 -14.01 -30.79
CA GLY A 36 30.49 -12.60 -30.44
C GLY A 36 30.36 -12.42 -28.92
N ASN A 37 31.31 -11.71 -28.30
CA ASN A 37 31.19 -11.30 -26.91
C ASN A 37 29.95 -10.40 -26.74
N ALA A 38 28.89 -10.91 -26.13
CA ALA A 38 27.63 -10.18 -26.02
C ALA A 38 27.87 -8.81 -25.37
N SER A 39 27.35 -7.77 -26.03
CA SER A 39 27.60 -6.37 -25.70
C SER A 39 26.36 -5.56 -26.09
N ALA A 40 25.94 -4.64 -25.23
CA ALA A 40 24.77 -3.80 -25.46
C ALA A 40 25.05 -2.35 -25.03
N TYR A 41 24.42 -1.38 -25.69
CA TYR A 41 24.65 0.05 -25.45
C TYR A 41 23.41 0.89 -25.72
N ILE A 42 23.02 1.67 -24.71
CA ILE A 42 21.91 2.62 -24.78
C ILE A 42 22.49 3.99 -25.16
N ALA A 43 22.58 4.23 -26.47
CA ALA A 43 23.01 5.50 -27.03
C ALA A 43 22.10 6.67 -26.61
N GLY A 44 22.67 7.85 -26.42
CA GLY A 44 21.92 9.07 -26.12
C GLY A 44 22.85 10.22 -25.75
N ASP A 45 22.26 11.28 -25.21
CA ASP A 45 22.99 12.51 -24.92
C ASP A 45 23.86 12.37 -23.65
N TRP A 46 24.73 13.36 -23.44
CA TRP A 46 25.53 13.53 -22.25
C TRP A 46 25.09 14.79 -21.50
N PHE A 47 24.87 14.66 -20.19
CA PHE A 47 24.53 15.78 -19.32
C PHE A 47 25.62 15.94 -18.27
N GLY A 48 26.45 16.98 -18.45
CA GLY A 48 27.38 17.42 -17.41
C GLY A 48 26.62 18.00 -16.23
N GLU A 49 27.17 17.88 -15.02
CA GLU A 49 26.52 18.45 -13.85
C GLU A 49 26.50 19.99 -13.89
N GLU A 50 25.37 20.59 -13.50
CA GLU A 50 25.19 22.05 -13.47
C GLU A 50 25.84 22.70 -12.23
N LYS A 51 26.15 21.90 -11.18
CA LYS A 51 26.71 22.34 -9.89
C LYS A 51 27.62 21.24 -9.31
N PRO A 52 28.59 21.54 -8.42
CA PRO A 52 29.60 20.57 -7.93
C PRO A 52 29.05 19.46 -7.01
N TYR A 53 27.74 19.47 -6.78
CA TYR A 53 26.98 18.55 -5.93
C TYR A 53 25.78 17.94 -6.68
N TYR A 54 25.71 18.14 -8.01
CA TYR A 54 24.60 17.68 -8.87
C TYR A 54 24.90 16.38 -9.63
N CYS A 55 25.95 15.65 -9.25
CA CYS A 55 26.28 14.34 -9.81
C CYS A 55 25.09 13.36 -9.83
N GLY A 56 24.34 13.24 -8.72
CA GLY A 56 23.11 12.45 -8.63
C GLY A 56 22.03 12.90 -9.62
N PRO A 57 21.58 14.17 -9.58
CA PRO A 57 20.66 14.75 -10.57
C PRO A 57 21.07 14.55 -12.03
N ALA A 58 22.35 14.78 -12.37
CA ALA A 58 22.89 14.65 -13.73
C ALA A 58 22.93 13.19 -14.21
N ALA A 59 23.24 12.24 -13.33
CA ALA A 59 23.18 10.81 -13.62
C ALA A 59 21.73 10.35 -13.86
N VAL A 60 20.79 10.77 -13.02
CA VAL A 60 19.35 10.51 -13.23
C VAL A 60 18.86 11.13 -14.54
N GLN A 61 19.24 12.37 -14.85
CA GLN A 61 18.91 13.04 -16.11
C GLN A 61 19.41 12.26 -17.33
N THR A 62 20.67 11.81 -17.29
CA THR A 62 21.30 10.99 -18.33
C THR A 62 20.58 9.66 -18.52
N ALA A 63 20.27 8.96 -17.43
CA ALA A 63 19.56 7.68 -17.47
C ALA A 63 18.15 7.84 -18.08
N LEU A 64 17.41 8.88 -17.68
CA LEU A 64 16.07 9.18 -18.19
C LEU A 64 16.08 9.50 -19.69
N GLN A 65 16.98 10.38 -20.16
CA GLN A 65 17.10 10.66 -21.60
C GLN A 65 17.38 9.39 -22.38
N ARG A 66 18.31 8.56 -21.88
CA ARG A 66 18.71 7.32 -22.56
C ARG A 66 17.61 6.26 -22.56
N ARG A 67 16.81 6.16 -21.49
CA ARG A 67 15.65 5.25 -21.42
C ARG A 67 14.48 5.69 -22.30
N LEU A 68 14.13 6.98 -22.25
CA LEU A 68 12.90 7.54 -22.83
C LEU A 68 13.07 8.09 -24.24
N LYS A 69 14.31 8.38 -24.68
CA LYS A 69 14.65 9.09 -25.93
C LYS A 69 13.92 10.44 -26.08
N ALA A 70 13.60 11.07 -24.95
CA ALA A 70 12.90 12.34 -24.84
C ALA A 70 13.70 13.32 -23.97
N VAL A 71 13.34 14.61 -24.02
CA VAL A 71 13.95 15.64 -23.18
C VAL A 71 13.62 15.35 -21.71
N PRO A 72 14.60 15.04 -20.85
CA PRO A 72 14.36 14.79 -19.43
C PRO A 72 14.12 16.12 -18.68
N PRO A 73 13.60 16.07 -17.44
CA PRO A 73 13.58 17.22 -16.55
C PRO A 73 14.98 17.85 -16.33
N GLY A 74 15.03 19.14 -16.03
CA GLY A 74 16.28 19.86 -15.72
C GLY A 74 16.88 19.45 -14.36
N GLN A 75 18.19 19.59 -14.16
CA GLN A 75 18.84 19.07 -12.94
C GLN A 75 18.35 19.76 -11.66
N ASN A 76 17.95 21.04 -11.71
CA ASN A 76 17.33 21.72 -10.56
C ASN A 76 16.01 21.06 -10.13
N GLN A 77 15.20 20.58 -11.09
CA GLN A 77 13.93 19.90 -10.81
C GLN A 77 14.20 18.50 -10.24
N ILE A 78 15.13 17.77 -10.84
CA ILE A 78 15.56 16.46 -10.35
C ILE A 78 16.19 16.57 -8.96
N ALA A 79 17.02 17.58 -8.71
CA ALA A 79 17.63 17.87 -7.41
C ALA A 79 16.60 18.12 -6.31
N ALA A 80 15.51 18.84 -6.61
CA ALA A 80 14.41 19.04 -5.65
C ALA A 80 13.75 17.70 -5.28
N THR A 81 13.51 16.83 -6.28
CA THR A 81 13.00 15.46 -6.09
C THR A 81 13.98 14.58 -5.31
N LEU A 82 15.26 14.61 -5.64
CA LEU A 82 16.30 13.83 -4.95
C LEU A 82 16.65 14.39 -3.56
N THR A 83 16.06 15.52 -3.14
CA THR A 83 16.44 16.29 -1.93
C THR A 83 17.93 16.66 -1.90
N THR A 84 18.54 16.84 -3.07
CA THR A 84 19.96 17.15 -3.25
C THR A 84 20.29 18.51 -2.64
N ASN A 85 21.24 18.53 -1.72
CA ASN A 85 21.74 19.74 -1.06
C ASN A 85 23.23 19.98 -1.42
N THR A 86 23.90 20.93 -0.79
CA THR A 86 25.31 21.25 -1.08
C THR A 86 26.30 20.14 -0.72
N GLY A 87 25.89 19.13 0.06
CA GLY A 87 26.62 17.88 0.29
C GLY A 87 26.38 16.79 -0.76
N GLY A 88 25.46 17.01 -1.71
CA GLY A 88 25.12 16.05 -2.77
C GLY A 88 23.78 15.33 -2.54
N THR A 89 23.70 14.09 -3.02
CA THR A 89 22.54 13.20 -2.88
C THR A 89 22.91 11.99 -2.03
N ASP A 90 22.33 11.87 -0.85
CA ASP A 90 22.83 10.98 0.21
C ASP A 90 22.71 9.47 -0.09
N SER A 91 21.74 9.05 -0.92
CA SER A 91 21.38 7.64 -1.08
C SER A 91 20.95 7.23 -2.50
N VAL A 92 21.33 6.00 -2.88
CA VAL A 92 20.78 5.30 -4.06
C VAL A 92 19.27 5.08 -3.99
N ARG A 93 18.64 5.17 -2.80
CA ARG A 93 17.17 5.19 -2.66
C ARG A 93 16.55 6.46 -3.23
N GLN A 94 17.18 7.63 -3.06
CA GLN A 94 16.73 8.88 -3.70
C GLN A 94 16.85 8.75 -5.23
N ILE A 95 18.00 8.27 -5.73
CA ILE A 95 18.24 8.03 -7.16
C ILE A 95 17.16 7.13 -7.77
N MET A 96 16.88 5.98 -7.14
CA MET A 96 15.79 5.08 -7.54
C MET A 96 14.44 5.81 -7.58
N TRP A 97 14.14 6.62 -6.56
CA TRP A 97 12.90 7.40 -6.54
C TRP A 97 12.80 8.40 -7.70
N GLY A 98 13.88 9.10 -8.03
CA GLY A 98 13.93 10.01 -9.18
C GLY A 98 13.74 9.30 -10.52
N LEU A 99 14.40 8.15 -10.70
CA LEU A 99 14.28 7.32 -11.91
C LEU A 99 12.85 6.79 -12.10
N ASN A 100 12.23 6.25 -11.04
CA ASN A 100 10.87 5.74 -11.08
C ASN A 100 9.82 6.85 -11.27
N THR A 101 9.98 7.99 -10.58
CA THR A 101 9.07 9.15 -10.66
C THR A 101 9.03 9.75 -12.06
N TYR A 102 10.19 10.02 -12.67
CA TYR A 102 10.25 10.64 -13.99
C TYR A 102 10.23 9.66 -15.16
N GLY A 103 10.58 8.40 -14.92
CA GLY A 103 10.40 7.30 -15.88
C GLY A 103 8.96 6.76 -15.92
N ASN A 104 8.09 7.18 -15.00
CA ASN A 104 6.73 6.66 -14.79
C ASN A 104 6.72 5.12 -14.74
N THR A 105 7.55 4.56 -13.86
CA THR A 105 7.85 3.12 -13.79
C THR A 105 8.15 2.72 -12.34
N ASP A 106 7.98 1.45 -12.02
CA ASP A 106 8.34 0.81 -10.75
C ASP A 106 9.60 -0.08 -10.87
N TRP A 107 10.16 -0.19 -12.08
CA TRP A 107 11.27 -1.08 -12.46
C TRP A 107 12.54 -0.92 -11.61
N TYR A 108 12.87 0.29 -11.16
CA TYR A 108 14.11 0.50 -10.43
C TYR A 108 13.97 0.15 -8.94
N HIS A 109 14.92 -0.63 -8.44
CA HIS A 109 15.12 -0.90 -7.01
C HIS A 109 16.48 -0.37 -6.55
N ALA A 110 16.61 -0.12 -5.25
CA ALA A 110 17.81 0.46 -4.66
C ALA A 110 18.67 -0.64 -4.04
N MET A 111 19.71 -1.06 -4.74
CA MET A 111 20.59 -2.14 -4.33
C MET A 111 21.69 -1.63 -3.41
N THR A 112 21.77 -2.14 -2.19
CA THR A 112 22.89 -1.93 -1.27
C THR A 112 23.85 -3.11 -1.33
N VAL A 113 25.14 -2.85 -1.22
CA VAL A 113 26.20 -3.85 -1.41
C VAL A 113 27.14 -3.87 -0.21
N ASN A 114 27.88 -4.97 0.01
CA ASN A 114 28.87 -5.00 1.08
C ASN A 114 30.18 -4.31 0.63
N SER A 115 31.05 -4.00 1.60
CA SER A 115 32.41 -3.52 1.35
C SER A 115 33.42 -4.42 2.06
N PRO A 116 34.11 -5.34 1.35
CA PRO A 116 33.96 -5.68 -0.07
C PRO A 116 32.65 -6.41 -0.37
N MET A 117 32.26 -6.45 -1.65
CA MET A 117 31.15 -7.29 -2.12
C MET A 117 31.41 -8.77 -1.84
N THR A 118 30.35 -9.53 -1.55
CA THR A 118 30.42 -11.00 -1.57
C THR A 118 30.44 -11.51 -3.02
N ALA A 119 30.94 -12.72 -3.26
CA ALA A 119 30.93 -13.33 -4.59
C ALA A 119 29.51 -13.38 -5.22
N THR A 120 28.48 -13.61 -4.39
CA THR A 120 27.07 -13.55 -4.80
C THR A 120 26.66 -12.13 -5.22
N GLN A 121 27.05 -11.10 -4.46
CA GLN A 121 26.78 -9.70 -4.81
C GLN A 121 27.52 -9.28 -6.10
N SER A 122 28.78 -9.71 -6.30
CA SER A 122 29.51 -9.44 -7.55
C SER A 122 28.89 -10.13 -8.76
N GLN A 123 28.38 -11.36 -8.61
CA GLN A 123 27.65 -12.04 -9.69
C GLN A 123 26.30 -11.38 -9.96
N ALA A 124 25.55 -11.04 -8.92
CA ALA A 124 24.27 -10.34 -9.05
C ALA A 124 24.46 -8.97 -9.71
N TRP A 125 25.46 -8.18 -9.30
CA TRP A 125 25.81 -6.91 -9.93
C TRP A 125 26.02 -7.04 -11.45
N ARG A 126 26.80 -8.03 -11.91
CA ARG A 126 26.98 -8.31 -13.33
C ARG A 126 25.66 -8.69 -14.03
N ASN A 127 24.87 -9.58 -13.43
CA ASN A 127 23.60 -10.03 -13.98
C ASN A 127 22.59 -8.89 -14.10
N ASP A 128 22.47 -8.08 -13.04
CA ASP A 128 21.54 -6.95 -12.96
C ASP A 128 21.90 -5.89 -14.01
N VAL A 129 23.19 -5.55 -14.20
CA VAL A 129 23.59 -4.64 -15.29
C VAL A 129 23.20 -5.19 -16.65
N VAL A 130 23.54 -6.44 -16.97
CA VAL A 130 23.21 -7.05 -18.27
C VAL A 130 21.70 -7.01 -18.51
N TYR A 131 20.93 -7.50 -17.52
CA TYR A 131 19.47 -7.53 -17.59
C TYR A 131 18.85 -6.15 -17.80
N ASN A 132 19.30 -5.12 -17.08
CA ASN A 132 18.74 -3.77 -17.21
C ASN A 132 19.08 -3.14 -18.57
N ILE A 133 20.35 -3.26 -19.00
CA ILE A 133 20.79 -2.69 -20.28
C ILE A 133 20.07 -3.35 -21.47
N ASP A 134 19.88 -4.68 -21.44
CA ASP A 134 19.16 -5.43 -22.49
C ASP A 134 17.68 -5.03 -22.59
N HIS A 135 17.07 -4.64 -21.47
CA HIS A 135 15.70 -4.11 -21.43
C HIS A 135 15.64 -2.58 -21.67
N GLY A 136 16.77 -1.94 -21.98
CA GLY A 136 16.86 -0.52 -22.31
C GLY A 136 16.88 0.43 -21.09
N TYR A 137 17.11 -0.08 -19.88
CA TYR A 137 17.19 0.69 -18.64
C TYR A 137 18.66 0.94 -18.23
N PRO A 138 19.16 2.19 -18.28
CA PRO A 138 20.48 2.53 -17.72
C PRO A 138 20.49 2.37 -16.20
N VAL A 139 21.64 2.03 -15.63
CA VAL A 139 21.82 1.77 -14.19
C VAL A 139 22.65 2.89 -13.57
N VAL A 140 22.16 3.53 -12.50
CA VAL A 140 22.89 4.61 -11.81
C VAL A 140 23.61 4.07 -10.58
N VAL A 141 24.88 4.40 -10.41
CA VAL A 141 25.77 3.81 -9.39
C VAL A 141 26.37 4.92 -8.52
N ASN A 142 26.47 4.67 -7.21
CA ASN A 142 27.20 5.52 -6.27
C ASN A 142 28.59 4.95 -6.02
N LEU A 143 29.63 5.74 -6.29
CA LEU A 143 31.03 5.35 -6.22
C LEU A 143 31.81 6.22 -5.23
N VAL A 144 32.83 5.61 -4.64
CA VAL A 144 33.79 6.23 -3.73
C VAL A 144 35.20 5.97 -4.27
N GLY A 145 35.73 6.95 -4.98
CA GLY A 145 37.14 6.96 -5.40
C GLY A 145 38.03 7.24 -4.19
N LEU A 146 39.14 6.50 -4.06
CA LEU A 146 40.20 6.74 -3.07
C LEU A 146 41.55 6.83 -3.78
N PRO A 147 42.61 7.39 -3.16
CA PRO A 147 43.95 7.40 -3.74
C PRO A 147 44.39 6.02 -4.25
N GLY A 148 44.76 5.93 -5.53
CA GLY A 148 45.16 4.68 -6.20
C GLY A 148 44.05 3.65 -6.43
N SER A 149 42.79 3.97 -6.12
CA SER A 149 41.63 3.08 -6.27
C SER A 149 40.38 3.89 -6.63
N HIS A 150 40.34 4.34 -7.87
CA HIS A 150 39.27 5.16 -8.45
C HIS A 150 39.12 4.86 -9.96
N PRO A 151 37.99 5.24 -10.59
CA PRO A 151 37.81 5.21 -12.04
C PRO A 151 38.90 5.93 -12.86
N PRO A 152 39.04 5.62 -14.16
CA PRO A 152 40.02 6.28 -15.03
C PRO A 152 39.88 7.80 -15.02
N ASN A 153 41.02 8.49 -14.96
CA ASN A 153 41.13 9.96 -15.02
C ASN A 153 40.29 10.73 -13.97
N TRP A 154 39.91 10.09 -12.86
CA TRP A 154 39.36 10.77 -11.68
C TRP A 154 40.47 11.41 -10.83
N PRO A 155 40.14 12.41 -10.00
CA PRO A 155 41.05 12.94 -8.99
C PRO A 155 41.59 11.86 -8.06
N ASN A 156 42.91 11.81 -7.87
CA ASN A 156 43.59 10.85 -6.99
C ASN A 156 43.48 11.22 -5.50
N ARG A 157 42.23 11.34 -5.00
CA ARG A 157 41.85 11.64 -3.62
C ARG A 157 40.54 10.93 -3.27
N GLU A 158 40.06 11.11 -2.04
CA GLU A 158 38.70 10.72 -1.68
C GLU A 158 37.67 11.57 -2.45
N VAL A 159 36.78 10.92 -3.19
CA VAL A 159 35.65 11.54 -3.92
C VAL A 159 34.41 10.64 -3.84
N TYR A 160 33.25 11.26 -3.64
CA TYR A 160 31.94 10.61 -3.65
C TYR A 160 31.17 11.10 -4.87
N HIS A 161 30.70 10.20 -5.72
CA HIS A 161 30.15 10.58 -7.02
C HIS A 161 29.13 9.59 -7.56
N TYR A 162 28.19 10.07 -8.38
CA TYR A 162 27.23 9.23 -9.10
C TYR A 162 27.54 9.19 -10.59
N VAL A 163 27.45 8.00 -11.18
CA VAL A 163 27.67 7.77 -12.62
C VAL A 163 26.59 6.87 -13.21
N THR A 164 26.41 6.90 -14.53
CA THR A 164 25.38 6.10 -15.21
C THR A 164 26.03 5.03 -16.08
N VAL A 165 25.82 3.76 -15.75
CA VAL A 165 26.12 2.63 -16.63
C VAL A 165 25.08 2.61 -17.75
N VAL A 166 25.55 2.71 -18.98
CA VAL A 166 24.72 2.84 -20.20
C VAL A 166 24.95 1.70 -21.19
N GLY A 167 25.88 0.80 -20.87
CA GLY A 167 26.19 -0.35 -21.71
C GLY A 167 27.16 -1.30 -21.04
N TYR A 168 27.35 -2.45 -21.66
CA TYR A 168 28.34 -3.44 -21.25
C TYR A 168 29.00 -4.09 -22.46
N PHE A 169 30.14 -4.72 -22.22
CA PHE A 169 30.84 -5.60 -23.15
C PHE A 169 31.11 -6.95 -22.49
N ASP A 170 31.43 -7.95 -23.30
CA ASP A 170 31.96 -9.24 -22.86
C ASP A 170 31.07 -9.94 -21.82
N PHE A 171 29.75 -10.03 -22.10
CA PHE A 171 28.74 -10.61 -21.20
C PHE A 171 28.70 -9.95 -19.81
N GLY A 172 28.89 -8.63 -19.75
CA GLY A 172 28.86 -7.87 -18.50
C GLY A 172 30.18 -7.90 -17.72
N ARG A 173 31.30 -8.31 -18.33
CA ARG A 173 32.64 -8.23 -17.69
C ARG A 173 33.26 -6.84 -17.74
N ARG A 174 32.88 -6.01 -18.71
CA ARG A 174 33.25 -4.59 -18.79
C ARG A 174 32.02 -3.72 -18.92
N LEU A 175 32.06 -2.54 -18.33
CA LEU A 175 30.99 -1.55 -18.39
C LEU A 175 31.36 -0.39 -19.30
N ARG A 176 30.34 0.25 -19.88
CA ARG A 176 30.41 1.58 -20.49
C ARG A 176 29.62 2.55 -19.61
N VAL A 177 30.30 3.58 -19.13
CA VAL A 177 29.80 4.47 -18.08
C VAL A 177 29.85 5.91 -18.56
N VAL A 178 28.75 6.64 -18.35
CA VAL A 178 28.66 8.10 -18.54
C VAL A 178 28.95 8.80 -17.22
N ASP A 179 29.79 9.83 -17.29
CA ASP A 179 30.21 10.62 -16.14
C ASP A 179 29.85 12.09 -16.32
N SER A 180 29.09 12.64 -15.37
CA SER A 180 28.65 14.04 -15.38
C SER A 180 29.74 15.03 -14.97
N ALA A 181 30.82 14.57 -14.31
CA ALA A 181 31.93 15.41 -13.88
C ALA A 181 32.93 15.74 -15.01
N ALA A 182 32.80 15.08 -16.16
CA ALA A 182 33.75 15.15 -17.26
C ALA A 182 34.05 16.59 -17.72
N GLY A 183 35.35 16.91 -17.83
CA GLY A 183 35.82 18.24 -18.17
C GLY A 183 35.66 19.30 -17.06
N ALA A 184 35.55 18.88 -15.79
CA ALA A 184 35.29 19.74 -14.63
C ALA A 184 33.99 20.57 -14.76
N GLY A 185 32.91 19.91 -15.19
CA GLY A 185 31.57 20.51 -15.27
C GLY A 185 31.08 21.10 -13.95
N GLY A 186 30.07 21.98 -14.01
CA GLY A 186 29.35 22.48 -12.83
C GLY A 186 30.15 23.34 -11.84
N GLY A 187 31.39 23.71 -12.15
CA GLY A 187 32.30 24.37 -11.20
C GLY A 187 33.01 23.40 -10.27
N LEU A 188 33.14 22.13 -10.68
CA LEU A 188 34.08 21.18 -10.08
C LEU A 188 35.52 21.70 -10.15
N ARG A 189 36.38 21.12 -9.31
CA ARG A 189 37.83 21.40 -9.33
C ARG A 189 38.46 20.95 -10.64
N ASP A 190 39.45 21.70 -11.12
CA ASP A 190 40.20 21.45 -12.35
C ASP A 190 40.84 20.05 -12.46
N ASP A 191 41.02 19.34 -11.35
CA ASP A 191 41.52 17.95 -11.36
C ASP A 191 40.50 16.91 -11.86
N TRP A 192 39.25 17.33 -12.15
CA TRP A 192 38.29 16.58 -12.96
C TRP A 192 38.39 16.86 -14.48
N ALA A 193 39.25 17.79 -14.92
CA ALA A 193 39.30 18.20 -16.34
C ALA A 193 39.73 17.08 -17.31
N GLN A 194 40.40 16.03 -16.82
CA GLN A 194 40.80 14.86 -17.60
C GLN A 194 39.76 13.73 -17.60
N THR A 195 38.72 13.83 -16.77
CA THR A 195 37.64 12.83 -16.74
C THR A 195 36.87 12.86 -18.05
N GLU A 196 36.73 11.68 -18.67
CA GLU A 196 36.07 11.52 -19.97
C GLU A 196 34.55 11.44 -19.82
N LYS A 197 33.80 11.97 -20.81
CA LYS A 197 32.32 11.96 -20.82
C LYS A 197 31.73 10.55 -20.78
N GLU A 198 32.40 9.62 -21.44
CA GLU A 198 32.16 8.20 -21.33
C GLU A 198 33.49 7.47 -21.18
N TRP A 199 33.57 6.55 -20.22
CA TRP A 199 34.74 5.70 -20.00
C TRP A 199 34.33 4.23 -19.87
N THR A 200 35.32 3.33 -19.83
CA THR A 200 35.07 1.88 -19.64
C THR A 200 35.97 1.31 -18.55
N ALA A 201 35.44 0.36 -17.78
CA ALA A 201 36.14 -0.31 -16.68
C ALA A 201 35.69 -1.78 -16.59
N ALA A 202 36.43 -2.62 -15.85
CA ALA A 202 35.92 -3.95 -15.51
C ALA A 202 34.76 -3.80 -14.51
N THR A 203 33.74 -4.64 -14.64
CA THR A 203 32.53 -4.58 -13.79
C THR A 203 32.85 -4.81 -12.32
N ASP A 204 33.89 -5.62 -12.05
CA ASP A 204 34.34 -5.95 -10.70
C ASP A 204 35.09 -4.76 -10.06
N ASP A 205 35.84 -3.97 -10.84
CA ASP A 205 36.47 -2.72 -10.36
C ASP A 205 35.40 -1.70 -9.94
N VAL A 206 34.35 -1.55 -10.75
CA VAL A 206 33.19 -0.69 -10.40
C VAL A 206 32.52 -1.20 -9.13
N GLY A 207 32.42 -2.53 -8.94
CA GLY A 207 31.95 -3.14 -7.70
C GLY A 207 32.82 -2.82 -6.48
N VAL A 208 34.15 -2.81 -6.63
CA VAL A 208 35.08 -2.37 -5.58
C VAL A 208 34.91 -0.89 -5.25
N TRP A 209 34.76 -0.03 -6.27
CA TRP A 209 34.58 1.42 -6.09
C TRP A 209 33.24 1.79 -5.44
N MET A 210 32.21 0.94 -5.45
CA MET A 210 30.97 1.22 -4.71
C MET A 210 31.17 1.31 -3.19
N ARG A 211 32.18 0.63 -2.63
CA ARG A 211 32.56 0.69 -1.19
C ARG A 211 31.39 0.71 -0.19
N GLY A 212 30.38 -0.13 -0.43
CA GLY A 212 29.21 -0.26 0.44
C GLY A 212 28.05 0.72 0.17
N LYS A 213 28.12 1.54 -0.89
CA LYS A 213 27.04 2.46 -1.31
C LYS A 213 25.96 1.72 -2.11
N GLY A 214 26.28 1.31 -3.34
CA GLY A 214 25.39 0.52 -4.21
C GLY A 214 24.91 1.23 -5.48
N TYR A 215 23.76 0.81 -6.01
CA TYR A 215 23.24 1.21 -7.33
C TYR A 215 21.70 1.15 -7.42
N ALA A 216 21.13 1.75 -8.47
CA ALA A 216 19.71 1.72 -8.80
C ALA A 216 19.46 0.93 -10.10
N ALA A 217 18.80 -0.22 -10.00
CA ALA A 217 18.54 -1.18 -11.08
C ALA A 217 17.38 -2.14 -10.72
N HIS A 218 16.86 -2.89 -11.70
CA HIS A 218 16.01 -4.06 -11.44
C HIS A 218 16.87 -5.31 -11.13
N PRO A 219 16.54 -6.15 -10.13
CA PRO A 219 17.27 -7.41 -9.91
C PRO A 219 17.00 -8.37 -11.08
N ALA A 220 18.05 -8.95 -11.66
CA ALA A 220 17.88 -10.00 -12.67
C ALA A 220 17.16 -11.21 -12.05
N PRO A 221 16.29 -11.92 -12.81
CA PRO A 221 15.63 -13.13 -12.32
C PRO A 221 16.64 -14.14 -11.75
N GLY A 222 16.49 -14.48 -10.46
CA GLY A 222 17.40 -15.38 -9.74
C GLY A 222 18.64 -14.72 -9.11
N SER A 223 18.82 -13.38 -9.19
CA SER A 223 19.87 -12.68 -8.43
C SER A 223 19.42 -12.42 -6.99
N ALA A 224 20.17 -12.97 -6.03
CA ALA A 224 19.76 -13.01 -4.61
C ALA A 224 20.21 -11.78 -3.79
N SER A 225 20.28 -10.59 -4.40
CA SER A 225 20.76 -9.37 -3.73
C SER A 225 19.96 -8.10 -4.03
N GLY A 226 18.68 -8.24 -4.35
CA GLY A 226 17.75 -7.12 -4.31
C GLY A 226 17.33 -6.82 -2.87
N LEU A 227 17.52 -5.59 -2.40
CA LEU A 227 16.45 -4.99 -1.61
C LEU A 227 15.34 -4.76 -2.63
N GLY A 228 14.28 -5.57 -2.57
CA GLY A 228 13.10 -5.36 -3.41
C GLY A 228 12.46 -4.00 -3.14
N PRO A 229 11.32 -3.69 -3.77
CA PRO A 229 10.44 -2.70 -3.16
C PRO A 229 10.05 -3.32 -1.82
N GLU A 230 10.41 -2.69 -0.70
CA GLU A 230 9.93 -3.19 0.59
C GLU A 230 8.40 -3.23 0.50
N THR A 231 7.80 -4.37 0.83
CA THR A 231 6.35 -4.52 1.00
C THR A 231 5.92 -3.91 2.34
N GLY A 232 6.34 -2.66 2.51
CA GLY A 232 6.31 -1.79 3.67
C GLY A 232 6.85 -0.45 3.18
N PRO A 233 6.19 0.68 3.46
CA PRO A 233 6.44 1.93 2.75
C PRO A 233 7.89 2.40 2.95
N VAL A 234 8.69 2.40 1.87
CA VAL A 234 9.95 3.14 1.81
C VAL A 234 9.60 4.62 1.76
N VAL A 235 9.63 5.23 2.93
CA VAL A 235 9.31 6.65 3.11
C VAL A 235 10.49 7.48 2.61
N PRO A 236 10.28 8.65 1.97
CA PRO A 236 11.40 9.41 1.45
C PRO A 236 12.31 9.88 2.59
N SER A 237 13.60 9.99 2.31
CA SER A 237 14.60 10.44 3.27
C SER A 237 14.31 11.86 3.74
N GLY A 238 13.93 12.02 5.00
CA GLY A 238 14.10 13.29 5.69
C GLY A 238 15.51 13.41 6.30
N GLY A 239 15.86 14.63 6.69
CA GLY A 239 17.18 15.00 7.21
C GLY A 239 17.37 14.74 8.71
N SER A 240 18.62 14.91 9.14
CA SER A 240 19.01 14.92 10.56
C SER A 240 18.90 16.33 11.12
N PHE A 241 18.23 16.51 12.26
CA PHE A 241 18.05 17.79 12.93
C PHE A 241 18.49 17.73 14.39
N LEU A 242 19.10 18.80 14.87
CA LEU A 242 19.43 18.99 16.28
C LEU A 242 18.18 19.41 17.05
N MET A 243 18.01 18.91 18.27
CA MET A 243 16.98 19.41 19.20
C MET A 243 17.39 20.72 19.89
N TRP A 244 16.42 21.45 20.43
CA TRP A 244 16.64 22.61 21.30
C TRP A 244 15.56 22.74 22.38
N GLY A 245 15.81 23.56 23.40
CA GLY A 245 14.88 23.81 24.51
C GLY A 245 15.00 22.77 25.62
N GLN A 246 13.87 22.39 26.22
CA GLN A 246 13.77 21.29 27.20
C GLN A 246 13.72 19.89 26.53
N SER A 247 13.78 18.83 27.34
CA SER A 247 13.59 17.45 26.86
C SER A 247 12.20 17.25 26.25
N ALA A 248 12.12 16.57 25.09
CA ALA A 248 10.87 16.39 24.35
C ALA A 248 10.41 14.93 24.28
N ASN A 249 9.09 14.71 24.38
CA ASN A 249 8.49 13.39 24.27
C ASN A 249 8.22 13.01 22.81
N VAL A 250 8.76 11.87 22.39
CA VAL A 250 8.34 11.15 21.19
C VAL A 250 7.07 10.37 21.51
N ARG A 251 6.04 10.49 20.67
CA ARG A 251 4.70 9.95 20.94
C ARG A 251 4.20 9.00 19.85
N SER A 252 3.29 8.11 20.20
CA SER A 252 2.67 7.16 19.25
C SER A 252 1.81 7.82 18.17
N ALA A 253 1.39 9.07 18.37
CA ALA A 253 0.59 9.88 17.45
C ALA A 253 1.10 11.34 17.45
N PRO A 254 0.83 12.12 16.39
CA PRO A 254 1.23 13.53 16.28
C PRO A 254 0.34 14.46 17.13
N GLY A 255 0.40 14.27 18.46
CA GLY A 255 -0.42 15.02 19.42
C GLY A 255 -0.06 14.67 20.86
N THR A 256 -0.37 15.57 21.80
CA THR A 256 -0.04 15.43 23.23
C THR A 256 -0.76 14.26 23.90
N ASN A 257 -1.85 13.77 23.32
CA ASN A 257 -2.61 12.61 23.78
C ASN A 257 -1.98 11.27 23.35
N GLY A 258 -1.00 11.29 22.43
CA GLY A 258 -0.25 10.10 22.06
C GLY A 258 0.61 9.58 23.22
N THR A 259 0.60 8.27 23.44
CA THR A 259 1.44 7.57 24.42
C THR A 259 2.90 7.96 24.22
N VAL A 260 3.60 8.31 25.31
CA VAL A 260 5.04 8.59 25.25
C VAL A 260 5.77 7.27 24.96
N LEU A 261 6.48 7.23 23.84
CA LEU A 261 7.31 6.10 23.41
C LEU A 261 8.77 6.28 23.84
N ASN A 262 9.25 7.53 23.88
CA ASN A 262 10.59 7.89 24.33
C ASN A 262 10.63 9.36 24.77
N THR A 263 11.66 9.76 25.53
CA THR A 263 11.92 11.16 25.91
C THR A 263 13.36 11.51 25.56
N LEU A 264 13.53 12.46 24.64
CA LEU A 264 14.83 12.86 24.10
C LEU A 264 15.36 14.11 24.80
N GLN A 265 16.68 14.19 24.98
CA GLN A 265 17.35 15.30 25.64
C GLN A 265 17.63 16.46 24.67
N HIS A 266 17.98 17.61 25.22
CA HIS A 266 18.01 18.92 24.53
C HIS A 266 19.13 19.12 23.49
N ASP A 267 19.95 18.10 23.25
CA ASP A 267 21.07 18.07 22.30
C ASP A 267 21.02 16.84 21.36
N ALA A 268 19.94 16.05 21.43
CA ALA A 268 19.78 14.87 20.59
C ALA A 268 19.70 15.25 19.10
N VAL A 269 20.42 14.50 18.25
CA VAL A 269 20.29 14.58 16.79
C VAL A 269 19.26 13.53 16.36
N VAL A 270 18.13 13.98 15.81
CA VAL A 270 17.04 13.12 15.38
C VAL A 270 16.95 13.05 13.87
N LYS A 271 16.73 11.85 13.33
CA LYS A 271 16.39 11.67 11.92
C LYS A 271 14.90 11.91 11.75
N VAL A 272 14.52 13.02 11.13
CA VAL A 272 13.15 13.21 10.68
C VAL A 272 12.99 12.44 9.38
N GLN A 273 11.87 11.75 9.22
CA GLN A 273 11.55 11.04 7.98
C GLN A 273 10.54 11.84 7.12
N CYS A 274 9.54 12.41 7.77
CA CYS A 274 8.49 13.17 7.11
C CYS A 274 7.78 14.08 8.12
N GLN A 275 6.95 15.00 7.62
CA GLN A 275 6.21 15.97 8.42
C GLN A 275 4.72 16.02 8.14
N ARG A 276 3.94 16.52 9.10
CA ARG A 276 2.54 16.87 8.88
C ARG A 276 2.09 17.97 9.82
N HIS A 277 1.03 18.68 9.44
CA HIS A 277 0.23 19.44 10.38
C HIS A 277 -0.62 18.47 11.22
N ALA A 278 -0.77 18.79 12.51
CA ALA A 278 -1.60 18.10 13.48
C ALA A 278 -1.85 19.04 14.68
N GLN A 279 -1.90 18.52 15.91
CA GLN A 279 -2.21 19.33 17.09
C GLN A 279 -1.20 20.47 17.30
N LEU A 280 -1.68 21.71 17.35
CA LEU A 280 -0.91 22.89 17.75
C LEU A 280 -0.35 22.71 19.18
N VAL A 281 0.98 22.81 19.32
CA VAL A 281 1.67 22.80 20.61
C VAL A 281 2.32 24.16 20.86
N SER A 282 2.18 24.68 22.08
CA SER A 282 2.83 25.90 22.54
C SER A 282 3.82 25.59 23.66
N ALA A 283 5.04 26.06 23.53
CA ALA A 283 6.11 25.92 24.52
C ALA A 283 7.06 27.12 24.42
N GLU A 284 7.59 27.58 25.56
CA GLU A 284 8.63 28.63 25.63
C GLU A 284 8.28 29.93 24.85
N GLY A 285 6.98 30.26 24.73
CA GLY A 285 6.48 31.43 24.01
C GLY A 285 6.32 31.24 22.49
N THR A 286 6.75 30.12 21.94
CA THR A 286 6.54 29.73 20.54
C THR A 286 5.32 28.81 20.42
N SER A 287 4.73 28.71 19.22
CA SER A 287 3.68 27.74 18.91
C SER A 287 3.91 27.13 17.52
N ASN A 288 3.71 25.82 17.38
CA ASN A 288 3.90 25.10 16.12
C ASN A 288 2.93 23.91 16.03
N ASP A 289 2.25 23.75 14.89
CA ASP A 289 1.30 22.68 14.57
C ASP A 289 1.93 21.55 13.74
N VAL A 290 3.20 21.70 13.33
CA VAL A 290 3.93 20.69 12.57
C VAL A 290 4.56 19.65 13.49
N TRP A 291 4.35 18.39 13.14
CA TRP A 291 4.96 17.23 13.78
C TRP A 291 5.81 16.45 12.80
N SER A 292 7.00 16.05 13.25
CA SER A 292 7.96 15.22 12.51
C SER A 292 7.88 13.78 12.98
N PHE A 293 7.84 12.83 12.03
CA PHE A 293 7.98 11.41 12.34
C PHE A 293 9.45 11.01 12.42
N LEU A 294 9.82 10.34 13.52
CA LEU A 294 11.15 9.80 13.79
C LEU A 294 11.09 8.27 13.63
N PRO A 295 11.72 7.69 12.58
CA PRO A 295 11.58 6.27 12.28
C PRO A 295 12.30 5.38 13.29
N GLU A 296 13.40 5.87 13.87
CA GLU A 296 14.17 5.19 14.92
C GLU A 296 13.31 4.83 16.14
N TYR A 297 12.38 5.72 16.51
CA TYR A 297 11.48 5.55 17.66
C TYR A 297 10.05 5.17 17.24
N ARG A 298 9.80 5.02 15.93
CA ARG A 298 8.48 4.79 15.31
C ARG A 298 7.39 5.74 15.83
N GLY A 299 7.74 7.01 16.06
CA GLY A 299 6.88 7.97 16.74
C GLY A 299 7.12 9.41 16.33
N TRP A 300 6.32 10.31 16.89
CA TRP A 300 6.20 11.71 16.49
C TRP A 300 6.79 12.64 17.54
N ILE A 301 7.51 13.66 17.07
CA ILE A 301 7.96 14.80 17.86
C ILE A 301 7.36 16.09 17.28
N THR A 302 6.99 17.05 18.12
CA THR A 302 6.57 18.37 17.63
C THR A 302 7.80 19.17 17.18
N ASN A 303 7.68 19.87 16.06
CA ASN A 303 8.76 20.67 15.48
C ASN A 303 9.20 21.84 16.36
N ILE A 304 8.43 22.20 17.40
CA ILE A 304 8.80 23.28 18.33
C ILE A 304 10.14 23.03 19.04
N TYR A 305 10.57 21.76 19.18
CA TYR A 305 11.85 21.38 19.78
C TYR A 305 12.93 21.00 18.75
N LEU A 306 12.71 21.24 17.45
CA LEU A 306 13.68 20.95 16.39
C LEU A 306 14.29 22.26 15.86
N TYR A 307 15.61 22.27 15.65
CA TYR A 307 16.33 23.47 15.21
C TYR A 307 16.04 23.76 13.73
N GLY A 308 15.28 24.81 13.45
CA GLY A 308 14.91 25.22 12.10
C GLY A 308 13.63 26.06 12.03
N PRO A 309 13.12 26.37 10.82
CA PRO A 309 11.81 26.98 10.64
C PRO A 309 10.67 26.00 10.98
N ALA A 310 9.45 26.52 11.17
CA ALA A 310 8.32 25.76 11.71
C ALA A 310 8.00 24.46 10.93
N VAL A 311 8.04 24.53 9.59
CA VAL A 311 8.12 23.38 8.67
C VAL A 311 9.59 23.23 8.26
N LEU A 312 10.19 22.04 8.38
CA LEU A 312 11.62 21.88 8.08
C LEU A 312 11.83 21.74 6.55
N PRO A 313 12.78 22.48 5.94
CA PRO A 313 12.92 22.49 4.49
C PRO A 313 13.42 21.15 3.95
N GLY A 314 12.91 20.73 2.80
CA GLY A 314 13.30 19.47 2.15
C GLY A 314 12.71 18.20 2.79
N ILE A 315 11.89 18.34 3.83
CA ILE A 315 11.21 17.20 4.46
C ILE A 315 9.87 16.95 3.78
N PRO A 316 9.61 15.71 3.29
CA PRO A 316 8.34 15.39 2.63
C PRO A 316 7.19 15.40 3.63
N LEU A 317 5.97 15.61 3.13
CA LEU A 317 4.77 15.34 3.92
C LEU A 317 4.65 13.83 4.19
N CYS A 318 4.17 13.47 5.37
CA CYS A 318 4.08 12.07 5.77
C CYS A 318 3.04 11.31 4.94
N PRO A 319 3.39 10.08 4.48
CA PRO A 319 2.47 9.26 3.73
C PRO A 319 1.12 9.08 4.43
N PRO A 320 0.01 9.19 3.67
CA PRO A 320 -1.33 8.93 4.15
C PRO A 320 -1.42 7.59 4.93
N GLY A 321 -1.83 7.65 6.21
CA GLY A 321 -1.99 6.48 7.08
C GLY A 321 -0.82 6.17 8.01
N MET A 322 0.33 6.86 7.87
CA MET A 322 1.41 6.77 8.85
C MET A 322 0.97 7.39 10.18
N GLY A 323 0.90 6.60 11.25
CA GLY A 323 0.61 7.09 12.61
C GLY A 323 -0.77 7.76 12.82
N GLY A 324 -1.74 7.51 11.92
CA GLY A 324 -3.12 8.03 12.01
C GLY A 324 -3.52 8.94 10.83
N THR A 325 -4.55 8.54 10.09
CA THR A 325 -5.27 9.29 9.03
C THR A 325 -4.47 10.12 8.01
N THR A 326 -4.28 9.48 6.86
CA THR A 326 -4.59 9.87 5.47
C THR A 326 -5.04 11.31 5.18
N GLY A 327 -4.48 11.98 4.15
CA GLY A 327 -5.05 13.23 3.62
C GLY A 327 -4.31 13.86 2.43
N THR A 328 -5.01 14.00 1.30
CA THR A 328 -4.73 15.02 0.26
C THR A 328 -4.98 16.41 0.85
N LEU A 329 -4.24 17.44 0.40
CA LEU A 329 -4.45 18.81 0.90
C LEU A 329 -5.67 19.45 0.23
N TYR A 330 -6.62 19.93 1.03
CA TYR A 330 -7.75 20.74 0.60
C TYR A 330 -7.62 22.17 1.14
N ARG A 331 -8.25 23.14 0.50
CA ARG A 331 -8.26 24.55 0.95
C ARG A 331 -9.68 25.09 0.97
N THR A 332 -9.91 26.16 1.74
CA THR A 332 -11.10 26.98 1.59
C THR A 332 -10.96 27.95 0.42
N TRP A 333 -12.01 28.19 -0.37
CA TRP A 333 -11.97 29.23 -1.41
C TRP A 333 -12.50 30.59 -0.93
N ASP A 334 -13.34 30.62 0.11
CA ASP A 334 -13.79 31.83 0.81
C ASP A 334 -13.96 31.57 2.32
N THR A 335 -14.45 32.56 3.05
CA THR A 335 -14.60 32.60 4.50
C THR A 335 -15.75 31.72 4.99
N VAL A 336 -15.45 30.78 5.89
CA VAL A 336 -16.40 29.75 6.32
C VAL A 336 -16.29 29.44 7.81
N ASN A 337 -17.43 29.15 8.42
CA ASN A 337 -17.54 28.81 9.83
C ASN A 337 -17.39 27.31 10.06
N VAL A 338 -16.43 26.94 10.91
CA VAL A 338 -16.32 25.61 11.52
C VAL A 338 -17.31 25.52 12.67
N ARG A 339 -18.11 24.47 12.71
CA ARG A 339 -19.24 24.31 13.64
C ARG A 339 -19.13 23.06 14.48
N SER A 340 -19.68 23.08 15.70
CA SER A 340 -19.71 21.90 16.57
C SER A 340 -20.51 20.72 16.02
N LEU A 341 -21.44 20.99 15.10
CA LEU A 341 -22.27 20.01 14.38
C LEU A 341 -22.29 20.36 12.88
N PRO A 342 -22.51 19.38 12.00
CA PRO A 342 -22.54 19.54 10.54
C PRO A 342 -23.88 20.15 10.06
N GLY A 343 -24.15 21.38 10.49
CA GLY A 343 -25.38 22.10 10.18
C GLY A 343 -25.43 23.47 10.85
N SER A 344 -26.37 24.32 10.44
CA SER A 344 -26.54 25.68 10.98
C SER A 344 -26.93 25.72 12.46
N SER A 345 -27.44 24.61 13.00
CA SER A 345 -27.68 24.39 14.43
C SER A 345 -26.41 24.17 15.25
N GLY A 346 -25.29 23.82 14.61
CA GLY A 346 -23.98 23.73 15.27
C GLY A 346 -23.46 25.11 15.64
N ALA A 347 -23.00 25.27 16.89
CA ALA A 347 -22.36 26.49 17.37
C ALA A 347 -21.09 26.77 16.55
N VAL A 348 -20.86 28.04 16.19
CA VAL A 348 -19.64 28.43 15.48
C VAL A 348 -18.47 28.35 16.46
N LEU A 349 -17.50 27.47 16.16
CA LEU A 349 -16.29 27.29 16.94
C LEU A 349 -15.18 28.22 16.47
N LYS A 350 -15.07 28.43 15.16
CA LYS A 350 -14.06 29.28 14.51
C LYS A 350 -14.52 29.69 13.12
N SER A 351 -14.08 30.86 12.65
CA SER A 351 -14.17 31.25 11.23
C SER A 351 -12.79 31.08 10.59
N LEU A 352 -12.75 30.49 9.40
CA LEU A 352 -11.54 30.33 8.59
C LEU A 352 -11.64 31.24 7.36
N PRO A 353 -10.62 32.05 7.02
CA PRO A 353 -10.61 32.84 5.78
C PRO A 353 -10.40 31.94 4.54
N GLY A 354 -10.66 32.47 3.36
CA GLY A 354 -10.26 31.84 2.09
C GLY A 354 -8.74 31.57 2.02
N GLY A 355 -8.34 30.51 1.31
CA GLY A 355 -6.97 30.02 1.21
C GLY A 355 -6.49 29.16 2.39
N THR A 356 -7.33 28.88 3.40
CA THR A 356 -6.94 28.10 4.58
C THR A 356 -6.81 26.62 4.22
N THR A 357 -5.63 26.03 4.43
CA THR A 357 -5.40 24.59 4.26
C THR A 357 -6.13 23.77 5.34
N LEU A 358 -6.77 22.68 4.93
CA LEU A 358 -7.62 21.83 5.77
C LEU A 358 -7.04 20.42 5.90
N ASN A 359 -6.87 19.96 7.14
CA ASN A 359 -6.72 18.56 7.48
C ASN A 359 -8.11 17.96 7.64
N ILE A 360 -8.54 17.11 6.70
CA ILE A 360 -9.86 16.49 6.73
C ILE A 360 -9.70 15.03 7.17
N GLN A 361 -10.17 14.71 8.38
CA GLN A 361 -10.12 13.33 8.91
C GLN A 361 -11.09 12.42 8.14
N CYS A 362 -12.28 12.94 7.87
CA CYS A 362 -13.40 12.22 7.28
C CYS A 362 -14.51 13.19 6.86
N GLN A 363 -15.50 12.72 6.11
CA GLN A 363 -16.68 13.48 5.69
C GLN A 363 -17.98 12.70 5.96
N LYS A 364 -19.14 13.34 5.78
CA LYS A 364 -20.47 12.70 5.71
C LYS A 364 -21.53 13.63 5.12
N HIS A 365 -22.68 13.10 4.76
CA HIS A 365 -23.87 13.89 4.42
C HIS A 365 -24.56 14.43 5.69
N ALA A 366 -25.07 15.66 5.64
CA ALA A 366 -25.80 16.29 6.72
C ALA A 366 -26.72 17.42 6.18
N GLN A 367 -26.81 18.58 6.85
CA GLN A 367 -27.69 19.66 6.40
C GLN A 367 -27.19 20.26 5.08
N ALA A 368 -28.05 20.26 4.06
CA ALA A 368 -27.80 20.97 2.81
C ALA A 368 -27.58 22.48 3.04
N VAL A 369 -26.47 22.99 2.52
CA VAL A 369 -26.12 24.42 2.50
C VAL A 369 -26.19 24.91 1.06
N THR A 370 -26.83 26.06 0.86
CA THR A 370 -26.85 26.76 -0.44
C THR A 370 -26.00 28.02 -0.35
N ALA A 371 -25.02 28.16 -1.24
CA ALA A 371 -24.18 29.34 -1.41
C ALA A 371 -23.95 29.58 -2.90
N GLU A 372 -23.99 30.85 -3.33
CA GLU A 372 -23.76 31.27 -4.73
C GLU A 372 -24.59 30.50 -5.78
N GLY A 373 -25.81 30.07 -5.42
CA GLY A 373 -26.70 29.30 -6.29
C GLY A 373 -26.39 27.79 -6.37
N THR A 374 -25.31 27.32 -5.74
CA THR A 374 -24.97 25.90 -5.60
C THR A 374 -25.52 25.36 -4.28
N THR A 375 -25.99 24.11 -4.25
CA THR A 375 -26.41 23.42 -3.01
C THR A 375 -25.58 22.16 -2.81
N ASN A 376 -25.05 21.97 -1.60
CA ASN A 376 -24.26 20.79 -1.21
C ASN A 376 -24.61 20.36 0.22
N ASP A 377 -24.73 19.06 0.46
CA ASP A 377 -25.05 18.46 1.75
C ASP A 377 -23.87 17.74 2.43
N ALA A 378 -22.71 17.69 1.77
CA ALA A 378 -21.51 17.10 2.34
C ALA A 378 -20.79 18.03 3.33
N TRP A 379 -20.35 17.46 4.45
CA TRP A 379 -19.59 18.13 5.50
C TRP A 379 -18.36 17.32 5.89
N SER A 380 -17.23 18.00 6.04
CA SER A 380 -15.95 17.44 6.44
C SER A 380 -15.65 17.73 7.90
N TYR A 381 -15.06 16.77 8.61
CA TYR A 381 -14.61 16.93 9.99
C TYR A 381 -13.13 17.31 10.05
N LEU A 382 -12.85 18.40 10.77
CA LEU A 382 -11.52 18.96 10.99
C LEU A 382 -11.06 18.57 12.41
N PRO A 383 -10.19 17.56 12.57
CA PRO A 383 -9.80 17.06 13.90
C PRO A 383 -9.09 18.12 14.73
N ASP A 384 -8.27 18.95 14.08
CA ASP A 384 -7.47 20.01 14.74
C ASP A 384 -8.33 21.16 15.29
N LEU A 385 -9.61 21.24 14.89
CA LEU A 385 -10.58 22.25 15.31
C LEU A 385 -11.80 21.67 16.04
N GLY A 386 -11.87 20.34 16.19
CA GLY A 386 -12.98 19.65 16.86
C GLY A 386 -14.36 19.90 16.23
N GLY A 387 -14.42 20.15 14.92
CA GLY A 387 -15.64 20.67 14.28
C GLY A 387 -15.76 20.40 12.79
N TRP A 388 -16.93 20.75 12.26
CA TRP A 388 -17.39 20.45 10.91
C TRP A 388 -17.37 21.70 10.03
N ILE A 389 -16.91 21.52 8.80
CA ILE A 389 -16.95 22.50 7.71
C ILE A 389 -17.86 21.97 6.60
N THR A 390 -18.64 22.83 5.95
CA THR A 390 -19.42 22.42 4.77
C THR A 390 -18.52 22.39 3.54
N ASN A 391 -18.61 21.33 2.75
CA ASN A 391 -17.76 21.13 1.58
C ASN A 391 -18.04 22.16 0.46
N ILE A 392 -19.12 22.94 0.53
CA ILE A 392 -19.41 23.99 -0.45
C ILE A 392 -18.33 25.07 -0.50
N TYR A 393 -17.61 25.30 0.61
CA TYR A 393 -16.50 26.26 0.71
C TYR A 393 -15.12 25.60 0.57
N VAL A 394 -15.05 24.30 0.27
CA VAL A 394 -13.80 23.55 0.11
C VAL A 394 -13.47 23.42 -1.38
N GLU A 395 -12.23 23.74 -1.76
CA GLU A 395 -11.72 23.57 -3.12
C GLU A 395 -11.78 22.09 -3.54
N GLY A 396 -12.65 21.77 -4.49
CA GLY A 396 -12.81 20.42 -5.02
C GLY A 396 -14.26 20.07 -5.40
N PRO A 397 -14.53 18.79 -5.67
CA PRO A 397 -15.89 18.28 -5.86
C PRO A 397 -16.70 18.31 -4.56
N ALA A 398 -18.03 18.39 -4.69
CA ALA A 398 -18.98 18.50 -3.57
C ALA A 398 -18.79 17.41 -2.50
N TRP A 399 -18.65 16.16 -2.92
CA TRP A 399 -18.14 15.05 -2.11
C TRP A 399 -16.70 14.76 -2.52
N ILE A 400 -15.81 14.59 -1.55
CA ILE A 400 -14.36 14.59 -1.77
C ILE A 400 -13.85 13.15 -1.99
N PRO A 401 -13.33 12.76 -3.18
CA PRO A 401 -12.82 11.42 -3.41
C PRO A 401 -11.61 11.10 -2.51
N GLY A 402 -11.60 9.91 -1.92
CA GLY A 402 -10.51 9.42 -1.08
C GLY A 402 -10.53 9.90 0.37
N VAL A 403 -11.38 10.86 0.75
CA VAL A 403 -11.67 11.16 2.15
C VAL A 403 -12.68 10.12 2.67
N PRO A 404 -12.35 9.36 3.74
CA PRO A 404 -13.23 8.32 4.26
C PRO A 404 -14.47 8.92 4.92
N GLU A 405 -15.53 8.12 5.05
CA GLU A 405 -16.70 8.50 5.85
C GLU A 405 -16.40 8.33 7.35
N CYS A 406 -16.95 9.19 8.21
CA CYS A 406 -16.59 9.24 9.63
C CYS A 406 -17.07 8.00 10.42
N ALA A 407 -16.13 7.21 10.96
CA ALA A 407 -16.42 5.96 11.65
C ALA A 407 -16.46 6.08 13.20
N GLY A 408 -17.62 5.79 13.80
CA GLY A 408 -17.80 5.58 15.24
C GLY A 408 -18.04 6.87 16.06
N GLY A 409 -19.22 7.12 16.64
CA GLY A 409 -20.42 6.27 16.69
C GLY A 409 -21.74 7.04 16.68
N THR A 410 -22.83 6.26 16.74
CA THR A 410 -24.25 6.66 16.94
C THR A 410 -24.83 7.71 15.97
N GLY A 411 -25.62 7.22 14.98
CA GLY A 411 -26.71 7.87 14.24
C GLY A 411 -26.72 9.41 14.13
N THR A 412 -26.55 9.97 12.94
CA THR A 412 -27.65 10.10 11.97
C THR A 412 -27.08 10.36 10.57
N GLY A 413 -27.55 9.74 9.49
CA GLY A 413 -28.53 8.66 9.39
C GLY A 413 -29.07 8.55 7.96
N GLY A 414 -29.63 7.40 7.58
CA GLY A 414 -30.63 7.38 6.51
C GLY A 414 -31.71 8.41 6.86
N GLY A 415 -32.06 9.28 5.91
CA GLY A 415 -32.83 10.51 6.18
C GLY A 415 -34.10 10.25 6.98
N ALA A 416 -34.39 11.13 7.95
CA ALA A 416 -35.50 11.09 8.90
C ALA A 416 -36.70 10.23 8.44
N VAL A 417 -36.71 8.98 8.90
CA VAL A 417 -37.73 8.01 8.49
C VAL A 417 -38.97 8.24 9.33
N ARG A 418 -40.14 8.34 8.69
CA ARG A 418 -41.40 8.51 9.43
C ARG A 418 -41.97 7.16 9.82
N THR A 419 -42.57 7.09 11.01
CA THR A 419 -43.47 5.99 11.34
C THR A 419 -44.77 6.11 10.58
N TRP A 420 -45.41 5.00 10.23
CA TRP A 420 -46.79 4.97 9.72
C TRP A 420 -47.66 4.04 10.57
N GLY A 421 -48.99 4.14 10.39
CA GLY A 421 -49.97 3.51 11.27
C GLY A 421 -50.17 4.27 12.59
N SER A 422 -50.81 3.64 13.58
CA SER A 422 -51.09 4.26 14.89
C SER A 422 -50.56 3.45 16.06
N GLY A 423 -49.65 4.03 16.85
CA GLY A 423 -49.22 3.46 18.14
C GLY A 423 -48.10 2.42 18.03
N THR A 424 -47.04 2.73 17.29
CA THR A 424 -45.92 1.80 17.07
C THR A 424 -45.05 1.64 18.30
N ASN A 425 -44.84 0.41 18.74
CA ASN A 425 -44.06 0.10 19.95
C ASN A 425 -42.55 -0.02 19.66
N VAL A 426 -41.76 0.76 20.38
CA VAL A 426 -40.31 0.61 20.52
C VAL A 426 -40.04 -0.37 21.67
N ARG A 427 -39.18 -1.37 21.44
CA ARG A 427 -39.00 -2.52 22.34
C ARG A 427 -37.55 -2.72 22.77
N SER A 428 -37.32 -3.44 23.86
CA SER A 428 -35.97 -3.68 24.38
C SER A 428 -35.13 -4.64 23.52
N GLN A 429 -35.76 -5.46 22.68
CA GLN A 429 -35.11 -6.41 21.77
C GLN A 429 -35.87 -6.47 20.42
N PRO A 430 -35.28 -7.05 19.34
CA PRO A 430 -35.90 -7.18 18.02
C PRO A 430 -36.98 -8.29 17.98
N SER A 431 -37.93 -8.25 18.92
CA SER A 431 -38.97 -9.27 19.08
C SER A 431 -40.22 -8.67 19.71
N THR A 432 -41.39 -9.10 19.23
CA THR A 432 -42.70 -8.68 19.77
C THR A 432 -43.00 -9.24 21.16
N ALA A 433 -42.23 -10.22 21.64
CA ALA A 433 -42.30 -10.75 23.00
C ALA A 433 -41.51 -9.91 24.02
N SER A 434 -40.65 -8.99 23.56
CA SER A 434 -39.82 -8.16 24.44
C SER A 434 -40.52 -6.91 24.95
N ASN A 435 -40.08 -6.42 26.12
CA ASN A 435 -40.68 -5.28 26.82
C ASN A 435 -40.81 -4.04 25.91
N VAL A 436 -41.98 -3.40 25.95
CA VAL A 436 -42.19 -2.10 25.30
C VAL A 436 -41.54 -1.01 26.15
N LEU A 437 -40.63 -0.23 25.55
CA LEU A 437 -39.91 0.88 26.18
C LEU A 437 -40.61 2.21 25.95
N SER A 438 -41.18 2.43 24.76
CA SER A 438 -42.04 3.57 24.46
C SER A 438 -42.95 3.29 23.26
N THR A 439 -43.98 4.11 23.08
CA THR A 439 -44.88 4.04 21.92
C THR A 439 -44.77 5.35 21.11
N LEU A 440 -44.88 5.24 19.78
CA LEU A 440 -44.77 6.36 18.84
C LEU A 440 -46.09 6.56 18.08
N PRO A 441 -46.60 7.80 17.97
CA PRO A 441 -47.65 8.15 17.02
C PRO A 441 -47.22 7.92 15.57
N GLY A 442 -48.17 7.76 14.65
CA GLY A 442 -47.91 7.81 13.21
C GLY A 442 -47.41 9.19 12.77
N GLY A 443 -46.61 9.23 11.71
CA GLY A 443 -45.94 10.44 11.22
C GLY A 443 -44.76 10.91 12.08
N SER A 444 -44.36 10.16 13.11
CA SER A 444 -43.22 10.52 13.96
C SER A 444 -41.92 10.36 13.17
N SER A 445 -41.14 11.44 13.07
CA SER A 445 -39.77 11.38 12.57
C SER A 445 -38.90 10.60 13.55
N VAL A 446 -38.29 9.50 13.09
CA VAL A 446 -37.35 8.70 13.89
C VAL A 446 -35.95 8.65 13.27
N ASN A 447 -34.97 8.64 14.16
CA ASN A 447 -33.55 8.45 13.87
C ASN A 447 -33.24 6.95 13.95
N VAL A 448 -32.84 6.34 12.83
CA VAL A 448 -32.33 4.97 12.82
C VAL A 448 -30.81 5.00 12.83
N GLN A 449 -30.20 4.46 13.90
CA GLN A 449 -28.75 4.32 13.99
C GLN A 449 -28.23 3.15 13.13
N CYS A 450 -28.94 2.02 13.18
CA CYS A 450 -28.56 0.79 12.53
C CYS A 450 -29.75 -0.19 12.49
N GLN A 451 -29.64 -1.26 11.71
CA GLN A 451 -30.63 -2.33 11.59
C GLN A 451 -30.08 -3.70 11.99
N LYS A 452 -30.95 -4.70 12.14
CA LYS A 452 -30.59 -6.13 12.11
C LYS A 452 -31.80 -6.99 11.77
N HIS A 453 -31.54 -8.22 11.34
CA HIS A 453 -32.57 -9.25 11.28
C HIS A 453 -32.99 -9.69 12.70
N GLY A 454 -34.28 -9.99 12.86
CA GLY A 454 -34.89 -10.34 14.15
C GLY A 454 -36.12 -11.22 13.98
N GLN A 455 -37.07 -11.14 14.91
CA GLN A 455 -38.33 -11.89 14.76
C GLN A 455 -39.13 -11.33 13.58
N SER A 456 -39.55 -12.21 12.66
CA SER A 456 -40.50 -11.84 11.60
C SER A 456 -41.83 -11.37 12.19
N VAL A 457 -42.26 -10.19 11.77
CA VAL A 457 -43.55 -9.57 12.12
C VAL A 457 -44.45 -9.61 10.89
N SER A 458 -45.74 -9.83 11.09
CA SER A 458 -46.77 -9.70 10.06
C SER A 458 -47.77 -8.62 10.47
N ALA A 459 -48.03 -7.68 9.57
CA ALA A 459 -49.01 -6.60 9.74
C ALA A 459 -49.54 -6.16 8.36
N GLU A 460 -50.84 -5.88 8.27
CA GLU A 460 -51.50 -5.34 7.07
C GLU A 460 -51.14 -6.07 5.75
N GLY A 461 -51.05 -7.41 5.81
CA GLY A 461 -50.73 -8.27 4.66
C GLY A 461 -49.24 -8.34 4.29
N THR A 462 -48.37 -7.59 4.98
CA THR A 462 -46.91 -7.59 4.77
C THR A 462 -46.22 -8.42 5.86
N VAL A 463 -45.12 -9.10 5.51
CA VAL A 463 -44.24 -9.80 6.46
C VAL A 463 -42.83 -9.23 6.34
N ASN A 464 -42.19 -8.91 7.47
CA ASN A 464 -40.83 -8.36 7.51
C ASN A 464 -40.10 -8.78 8.79
N ASP A 465 -38.83 -9.14 8.69
CA ASP A 465 -37.95 -9.55 9.80
C ASP A 465 -36.89 -8.51 10.17
N ALA A 466 -36.84 -7.37 9.47
CA ALA A 466 -35.92 -6.28 9.77
C ALA A 466 -36.39 -5.44 10.97
N TRP A 467 -35.44 -5.12 11.86
CA TRP A 467 -35.62 -4.26 13.01
C TRP A 467 -34.58 -3.13 13.01
N SER A 468 -35.03 -1.92 13.30
CA SER A 468 -34.22 -0.70 13.38
C SER A 468 -33.98 -0.29 14.82
N TYR A 469 -32.75 0.09 15.18
CA TYR A 469 -32.42 0.63 16.50
C TYR A 469 -32.55 2.15 16.52
N LEU A 470 -33.32 2.66 17.47
CA LEU A 470 -33.56 4.08 17.71
C LEU A 470 -32.73 4.53 18.93
N PRO A 471 -31.59 5.23 18.75
CA PRO A 471 -30.71 5.60 19.87
C PRO A 471 -31.42 6.51 20.88
N ASP A 472 -32.22 7.47 20.39
CA ASP A 472 -32.97 8.43 21.21
C ASP A 472 -34.04 7.78 22.09
N ARG A 473 -34.35 6.49 21.87
CA ARG A 473 -35.31 5.67 22.63
C ARG A 473 -34.70 4.43 23.26
N GLY A 474 -33.40 4.20 23.07
CA GLY A 474 -32.68 3.02 23.59
C GLY A 474 -33.27 1.67 23.17
N GLY A 475 -33.91 1.57 22.00
CA GLY A 475 -34.73 0.41 21.66
C GLY A 475 -35.03 0.21 20.18
N TRP A 476 -35.66 -0.93 19.88
CA TRP A 476 -35.88 -1.48 18.55
C TRP A 476 -37.32 -1.25 18.08
N ILE A 477 -37.48 -0.83 16.83
CA ILE A 477 -38.75 -0.75 16.11
C ILE A 477 -38.72 -1.74 14.94
N THR A 478 -39.84 -2.41 14.65
CA THR A 478 -39.91 -3.23 13.43
C THR A 478 -40.07 -2.33 12.21
N ASN A 479 -39.34 -2.62 11.14
CA ASN A 479 -39.35 -1.83 9.91
C ASN A 479 -40.70 -1.85 9.20
N ILE A 480 -41.60 -2.79 9.52
CA ILE A 480 -42.94 -2.84 8.94
C ILE A 480 -43.72 -1.53 9.15
N TYR A 481 -43.44 -0.78 10.22
CA TYR A 481 -44.08 0.50 10.54
C TYR A 481 -43.22 1.73 10.24
N LEU A 482 -42.17 1.58 9.43
CA LEU A 482 -41.32 2.67 8.94
C LEU A 482 -41.60 2.92 7.45
N GLU A 483 -41.69 4.19 7.04
CA GLU A 483 -41.87 4.57 5.64
C GLU A 483 -40.62 4.17 4.82
N GLY A 484 -40.75 3.18 3.94
CA GLY A 484 -39.68 2.76 3.05
C GLY A 484 -39.70 1.27 2.69
N PRO A 485 -38.63 0.78 2.05
CA PRO A 485 -38.42 -0.66 1.81
C PRO A 485 -38.20 -1.44 3.12
N ALA A 486 -38.43 -2.76 3.06
CA ALA A 486 -38.37 -3.67 4.21
C ALA A 486 -37.06 -3.55 5.00
N TRP A 487 -35.92 -3.46 4.30
CA TRP A 487 -34.63 -3.02 4.84
C TRP A 487 -34.28 -1.65 4.27
N ILE A 488 -33.82 -0.71 5.08
CA ILE A 488 -33.61 0.70 4.69
C ILE A 488 -32.19 0.84 4.10
N PRO A 489 -32.03 1.17 2.80
CA PRO A 489 -30.71 1.32 2.19
C PRO A 489 -29.90 2.42 2.87
N GLY A 490 -28.59 2.20 3.01
CA GLY A 490 -27.68 3.14 3.66
C GLY A 490 -27.72 3.16 5.18
N VAL A 491 -28.67 2.46 5.82
CA VAL A 491 -28.62 2.22 7.27
C VAL A 491 -27.74 0.99 7.54
N PRO A 492 -26.67 1.12 8.33
CA PRO A 492 -25.73 0.02 8.58
C PRO A 492 -26.37 -1.08 9.44
N GLU A 493 -25.85 -2.31 9.36
CA GLU A 493 -26.21 -3.34 10.32
C GLU A 493 -25.58 -3.05 11.70
N CYS A 494 -26.28 -3.39 12.78
CA CYS A 494 -25.90 -3.02 14.13
C CYS A 494 -24.67 -3.78 14.63
N ALA A 495 -23.51 -3.12 14.63
CA ALA A 495 -22.27 -3.64 15.15
C ALA A 495 -22.36 -3.98 16.66
N GLY A 496 -22.30 -5.28 16.98
CA GLY A 496 -22.10 -5.77 18.34
C GLY A 496 -20.60 -5.90 18.68
N SER A 497 -20.22 -5.47 19.87
CA SER A 497 -18.87 -5.75 20.41
C SER A 497 -18.84 -7.13 21.09
N LEU A 498 -17.69 -7.80 20.98
CA LEU A 498 -17.36 -9.12 21.55
C LEU A 498 -18.15 -10.33 21.03
N GLY A 499 -17.49 -11.14 20.19
CA GLY A 499 -17.83 -12.56 20.01
C GLY A 499 -18.96 -12.86 19.00
N GLY A 500 -18.70 -12.65 17.71
CA GLY A 500 -19.55 -13.12 16.62
C GLY A 500 -18.73 -13.34 15.34
N PRO A 501 -19.08 -14.30 14.47
CA PRO A 501 -18.14 -14.83 13.49
C PRO A 501 -18.32 -14.17 12.11
N SER A 502 -17.23 -14.01 11.36
CA SER A 502 -17.24 -13.55 9.97
C SER A 502 -17.73 -14.68 9.05
N GLY A 503 -19.04 -14.75 8.82
CA GLY A 503 -19.66 -15.94 8.24
C GLY A 503 -20.94 -15.71 7.44
N GLY A 504 -21.35 -16.73 6.70
CA GLY A 504 -22.54 -16.73 5.85
C GLY A 504 -23.59 -17.73 6.32
N ASN A 505 -24.86 -17.37 6.15
CA ASN A 505 -25.97 -18.32 6.29
C ASN A 505 -25.97 -19.26 5.07
N GLN A 506 -25.87 -20.55 5.33
CA GLN A 506 -25.96 -21.62 4.33
C GLN A 506 -27.11 -22.55 4.66
N ARG A 507 -27.59 -23.28 3.65
CA ARG A 507 -28.59 -24.34 3.84
C ARG A 507 -27.89 -25.69 3.94
N THR A 508 -28.42 -26.60 4.73
CA THR A 508 -27.97 -28.00 4.75
C THR A 508 -28.90 -28.89 3.93
N TRP A 509 -28.44 -30.07 3.52
CA TRP A 509 -29.27 -31.07 2.83
C TRP A 509 -28.97 -32.50 3.32
N GLY A 510 -29.76 -33.47 2.84
CA GLY A 510 -29.63 -34.88 3.21
C GLY A 510 -30.40 -35.30 4.47
N GLY A 511 -30.18 -36.52 4.94
CA GLY A 511 -30.91 -37.14 6.07
C GLY A 511 -30.58 -36.60 7.47
N GLY A 512 -29.70 -35.61 7.57
CA GLY A 512 -29.17 -35.07 8.82
C GLY A 512 -27.67 -35.31 8.95
N ALA A 513 -26.91 -34.23 9.19
CA ALA A 513 -25.45 -34.24 9.22
C ALA A 513 -24.92 -34.15 10.66
N ASN A 514 -23.90 -34.96 10.96
CA ASN A 514 -23.17 -34.90 12.23
C ASN A 514 -22.22 -33.70 12.25
N VAL A 515 -22.34 -32.86 13.27
CA VAL A 515 -21.40 -31.77 13.59
C VAL A 515 -20.39 -32.30 14.61
N ARG A 516 -19.10 -32.08 14.38
CA ARG A 516 -18.01 -32.77 15.09
C ARG A 516 -17.04 -31.81 15.77
N SER A 517 -16.40 -32.27 16.84
CA SER A 517 -15.45 -31.46 17.63
C SER A 517 -14.20 -31.01 16.86
N GLN A 518 -13.86 -31.69 15.76
CA GLN A 518 -12.77 -31.40 14.83
C GLN A 518 -13.22 -31.80 13.40
N PRO A 519 -12.58 -31.29 12.33
CA PRO A 519 -12.96 -31.58 10.94
C PRO A 519 -12.48 -32.97 10.47
N SER A 520 -12.96 -34.01 11.15
CA SER A 520 -12.68 -35.42 10.88
C SER A 520 -13.86 -36.30 11.30
N THR A 521 -14.16 -37.32 10.49
CA THR A 521 -15.20 -38.33 10.73
C THR A 521 -14.90 -39.25 11.92
N SER A 522 -13.65 -39.30 12.40
CA SER A 522 -13.28 -40.03 13.62
C SER A 522 -13.52 -39.22 14.91
N SER A 523 -13.77 -37.92 14.80
CA SER A 523 -13.94 -37.02 15.95
C SER A 523 -15.34 -37.10 16.56
N SER A 524 -15.45 -36.81 17.86
CA SER A 524 -16.70 -36.87 18.60
C SER A 524 -17.78 -35.97 17.98
N VAL A 525 -19.01 -36.48 17.92
CA VAL A 525 -20.18 -35.72 17.48
C VAL A 525 -20.59 -34.79 18.61
N VAL A 526 -20.65 -33.49 18.34
CA VAL A 526 -21.07 -32.43 19.28
C VAL A 526 -22.50 -31.95 19.03
N GLY A 527 -23.07 -32.28 17.87
CA GLY A 527 -24.47 -32.01 17.55
C GLY A 527 -24.87 -32.62 16.21
N THR A 528 -26.13 -32.47 15.84
CA THR A 528 -26.65 -32.86 14.52
C THR A 528 -27.48 -31.72 13.92
N VAL A 529 -27.45 -31.60 12.59
CA VAL A 529 -28.24 -30.62 11.84
C VAL A 529 -29.08 -31.35 10.82
N ALA A 530 -30.41 -31.18 10.87
CA ALA A 530 -31.32 -31.77 9.89
C ALA A 530 -31.12 -31.17 8.50
N GLY A 531 -31.35 -31.94 7.43
CA GLY A 531 -31.41 -31.39 6.07
C GLY A 531 -32.52 -30.35 5.94
N GLY A 532 -32.30 -29.34 5.12
CA GLY A 532 -33.17 -28.16 4.96
C GLY A 532 -33.01 -27.08 6.03
N SER A 533 -32.11 -27.26 7.01
CA SER A 533 -31.85 -26.25 8.04
C SER A 533 -31.02 -25.09 7.48
N THR A 534 -31.19 -23.88 8.03
CA THR A 534 -30.25 -22.77 7.82
C THR A 534 -29.21 -22.79 8.94
N VAL A 535 -27.92 -22.79 8.58
CA VAL A 535 -26.79 -22.75 9.52
C VAL A 535 -25.87 -21.58 9.22
N PHE A 536 -25.31 -20.98 10.26
CA PHE A 536 -24.30 -19.95 10.12
C PHE A 536 -22.90 -20.58 10.07
N VAL A 537 -22.20 -20.47 8.94
CA VAL A 537 -20.83 -20.95 8.75
C VAL A 537 -19.86 -19.82 9.05
N GLY A 538 -19.08 -19.95 10.14
CA GLY A 538 -18.19 -18.88 10.63
C GLY A 538 -16.79 -18.86 10.04
N CYS A 539 -16.33 -19.98 9.47
CA CYS A 539 -15.15 -20.12 8.62
C CYS A 539 -15.15 -21.54 8.02
N GLN A 540 -14.24 -21.85 7.10
CA GLN A 540 -14.04 -23.20 6.54
C GLN A 540 -12.55 -23.55 6.42
N SER A 541 -12.19 -24.84 6.36
CA SER A 541 -10.80 -25.31 6.21
C SER A 541 -10.74 -26.65 5.46
N HIS A 542 -9.59 -26.95 4.85
CA HIS A 542 -9.29 -28.24 4.21
C HIS A 542 -8.83 -29.26 5.25
N ALA A 543 -9.50 -30.42 5.32
CA ALA A 543 -9.19 -31.44 6.32
C ALA A 543 -9.45 -32.87 5.78
N GLN A 544 -10.02 -33.78 6.58
CA GLN A 544 -10.22 -35.15 6.14
C GLN A 544 -11.17 -35.20 4.94
N THR A 545 -10.70 -35.75 3.81
CA THR A 545 -11.55 -36.05 2.66
C THR A 545 -12.65 -37.04 3.04
N VAL A 546 -13.91 -36.65 2.83
CA VAL A 546 -15.10 -37.46 3.03
C VAL A 546 -15.64 -37.89 1.67
N SER A 547 -16.25 -39.07 1.59
CA SER A 547 -17.05 -39.50 0.44
C SER A 547 -18.41 -39.99 0.93
N ALA A 548 -19.49 -39.33 0.48
CA ALA A 548 -20.87 -39.64 0.86
C ALA A 548 -21.83 -39.15 -0.24
N GLU A 549 -22.97 -39.85 -0.41
CA GLU A 549 -24.01 -39.51 -1.41
C GLU A 549 -23.45 -39.24 -2.83
N GLY A 550 -22.48 -40.06 -3.26
CA GLY A 550 -21.83 -39.94 -4.57
C GLY A 550 -20.87 -38.75 -4.73
N THR A 551 -20.67 -37.94 -3.68
CA THR A 551 -19.80 -36.77 -3.67
C THR A 551 -18.56 -37.03 -2.82
N THR A 552 -17.39 -36.57 -3.28
CA THR A 552 -16.13 -36.59 -2.53
C THR A 552 -15.63 -35.15 -2.35
N ASN A 553 -15.34 -34.74 -1.12
CA ASN A 553 -14.91 -33.39 -0.77
C ASN A 553 -14.03 -33.40 0.50
N ASP A 554 -13.06 -32.50 0.60
CA ASP A 554 -12.15 -32.32 1.73
C ASP A 554 -12.40 -31.05 2.54
N ALA A 555 -13.33 -30.19 2.09
CA ALA A 555 -13.70 -28.97 2.79
C ALA A 555 -14.66 -29.20 3.98
N TRP A 556 -14.40 -28.51 5.09
CA TRP A 556 -15.22 -28.51 6.30
C TRP A 556 -15.56 -27.09 6.75
N SER A 557 -16.81 -26.88 7.14
CA SER A 557 -17.35 -25.63 7.64
C SER A 557 -17.45 -25.66 9.17
N TYR A 558 -16.97 -24.63 9.85
CA TYR A 558 -17.15 -24.46 11.29
C TYR A 558 -18.49 -23.75 11.58
N LEU A 559 -19.31 -24.33 12.44
CA LEU A 559 -20.62 -23.84 12.87
C LEU A 559 -20.53 -23.29 14.31
N PRO A 560 -20.38 -21.97 14.52
CA PRO A 560 -20.06 -21.43 15.83
C PRO A 560 -21.17 -21.60 16.86
N ALA A 561 -22.43 -21.63 16.41
CA ALA A 561 -23.60 -21.90 17.26
C ALA A 561 -23.60 -23.33 17.86
N LEU A 562 -22.85 -24.26 17.26
CA LEU A 562 -22.71 -25.65 17.71
C LEU A 562 -21.28 -26.00 18.15
N ASN A 563 -20.36 -25.03 18.14
CA ASN A 563 -18.93 -25.19 18.46
C ASN A 563 -18.30 -26.42 17.78
N GLY A 564 -18.53 -26.60 16.48
CA GLY A 564 -18.07 -27.78 15.76
C GLY A 564 -18.20 -27.71 14.25
N TRP A 565 -17.71 -28.75 13.59
CA TRP A 565 -17.45 -28.82 12.16
C TRP A 565 -18.43 -29.73 11.44
N ILE A 566 -18.96 -29.26 10.30
CA ILE A 566 -19.75 -30.03 9.35
C ILE A 566 -18.96 -30.18 8.05
N THR A 567 -19.02 -31.34 7.39
CA THR A 567 -18.42 -31.48 6.05
C THR A 567 -19.27 -30.72 5.02
N ASN A 568 -18.61 -30.00 4.10
CA ASN A 568 -19.29 -29.23 3.07
C ASN A 568 -20.11 -30.11 2.10
N ILE A 569 -19.96 -31.44 2.11
CA ILE A 569 -20.84 -32.34 1.36
C ILE A 569 -22.32 -32.10 1.72
N TYR A 570 -22.65 -31.84 2.99
CA TYR A 570 -24.04 -31.63 3.44
C TYR A 570 -24.45 -30.16 3.53
N VAL A 571 -23.66 -29.24 2.97
CA VAL A 571 -23.97 -27.81 2.88
C VAL A 571 -24.28 -27.48 1.41
N GLU A 572 -25.42 -26.84 1.16
CA GLU A 572 -25.85 -26.44 -0.18
C GLU A 572 -24.91 -25.36 -0.73
N GLY A 573 -24.22 -25.66 -1.83
CA GLY A 573 -23.27 -24.75 -2.46
C GLY A 573 -22.19 -25.49 -3.26
N PRO A 574 -21.20 -24.76 -3.80
CA PRO A 574 -19.97 -25.37 -4.30
C PRO A 574 -19.17 -26.04 -3.16
N ALA A 575 -18.26 -26.96 -3.53
CA ALA A 575 -17.46 -27.74 -2.59
C ALA A 575 -16.71 -26.88 -1.54
N TRP A 576 -16.22 -25.72 -1.96
CA TRP A 576 -15.67 -24.65 -1.11
C TRP A 576 -16.56 -23.41 -1.24
N LEU A 577 -17.04 -22.87 -0.12
CA LEU A 577 -18.07 -21.83 -0.11
C LEU A 577 -17.47 -20.45 -0.46
N PRO A 578 -18.00 -19.71 -1.45
CA PRO A 578 -17.54 -18.36 -1.74
C PRO A 578 -17.88 -17.41 -0.58
N ASN A 579 -17.00 -16.45 -0.31
CA ASN A 579 -17.15 -15.42 0.72
C ASN A 579 -17.22 -15.94 2.18
N VAL A 580 -16.91 -17.22 2.43
CA VAL A 580 -16.64 -17.75 3.78
C VAL A 580 -15.12 -17.77 3.99
N PRO A 581 -14.59 -17.14 5.06
CA PRO A 581 -13.15 -17.05 5.29
C PRO A 581 -12.53 -18.39 5.69
N ASP A 582 -11.22 -18.51 5.47
CA ASP A 582 -10.45 -19.69 5.83
C ASP A 582 -10.11 -19.69 7.33
N CYS A 583 -10.41 -20.78 8.04
CA CYS A 583 -10.09 -20.93 9.45
C CYS A 583 -8.57 -20.96 9.72
N ASP A 584 -7.74 -21.35 8.75
CA ASP A 584 -6.28 -21.39 8.90
C ASP A 584 -5.64 -19.98 8.79
N THR A 585 -6.39 -18.99 8.27
CA THR A 585 -5.99 -17.57 8.34
C THR A 585 -6.34 -16.91 9.68
N LEU A 586 -7.14 -17.57 10.52
CA LEU A 586 -7.35 -17.19 11.90
C LEU A 586 -6.23 -17.78 12.75
N THR A 587 -5.08 -17.09 12.82
CA THR A 587 -3.94 -17.54 13.64
C THR A 587 -4.39 -17.67 15.10
N VAL A 588 -4.65 -18.90 15.51
CA VAL A 588 -5.12 -19.24 16.84
C VAL A 588 -4.05 -18.80 17.83
N ASN A 589 -4.39 -17.81 18.66
CA ASN A 589 -3.76 -17.65 19.97
C ASN A 589 -4.03 -18.95 20.73
N ARG A 590 -3.05 -19.87 20.66
CA ARG A 590 -3.14 -21.19 21.29
C ARG A 590 -3.08 -20.98 22.79
N LEU A 591 -4.26 -20.85 23.40
CA LEU A 591 -4.46 -21.02 24.82
C LEU A 591 -4.22 -22.50 25.16
N GLU A 592 -2.95 -22.89 25.23
CA GLU A 592 -2.56 -24.09 25.95
C GLU A 592 -2.90 -23.86 27.43
N PRO A 593 -3.68 -24.76 28.06
CA PRO A 593 -3.92 -24.67 29.49
C PRO A 593 -2.60 -24.96 30.21
N ARG A 594 -2.11 -23.99 30.98
CA ARG A 594 -1.07 -24.23 31.98
C ARG A 594 -1.73 -24.63 33.31
N PRO A 595 -1.09 -25.54 34.08
CA PRO A 595 -1.73 -26.30 35.15
C PRO A 595 -2.17 -25.48 36.36
#